data_AF-T1EIQ1-F1
#
_entry.id   AF-T1EIQ1-F1
#
_cell.length_a   1.000
_cell.length_b   1.000
_cell.length_c   1.000
_cell.angle_alpha   90.00
_cell.angle_beta   90.00
_cell.angle_gamma   90.00
#
_symmetry.space_group_name_H-M   'P 1'
#
loop_
_entity.id
_entity.type
_entity.pdbx_description
1 polymer ?
#
loop_
_entity_poly.entity_id
_entity_poly.type
_entity_poly.pdbx_seq_one_letter_code
_entity_poly.pdbx_strand_id
1 'polypeptide(L)'
;PQVSGVSPKEGPLNGGTKLTIRGQNLGRNKEDVIGLYVCGSNVLSSLEYISSNKLICTTKPWKAGSGNVSVETQSGGRGVSLVQFCFVNPPQV
;
A
#
# COMPACT_ATOMS: atom_id res chain seq x y z
N PRO A 1 -2.07 8.04 -10.81
CA PRO A 1 -2.99 7.18 -10.01
C PRO A 1 -3.57 7.97 -8.84
N GLN A 2 -4.81 7.72 -8.43
CA GLN A 2 -5.43 8.33 -7.26
C GLN A 2 -5.73 7.26 -6.21
N VAL A 3 -5.16 7.40 -5.01
CA VAL A 3 -5.38 6.44 -3.90
C VAL A 3 -6.36 7.04 -2.90
N SER A 4 -7.57 6.48 -2.81
CA SER A 4 -8.66 7.02 -1.98
C SER A 4 -8.93 6.22 -0.71
N GLY A 5 -8.47 4.96 -0.63
CA GLY A 5 -8.73 4.11 0.53
C GLY A 5 -7.64 3.10 0.80
N VAL A 6 -7.39 2.86 2.08
CA VAL A 6 -6.43 1.89 2.61
C VAL A 6 -7.10 1.16 3.78
N SER A 7 -7.05 -0.17 3.77
CA SER A 7 -7.65 -1.00 4.83
C SER A 7 -6.88 -2.30 5.02
N PRO A 8 -6.53 -2.70 6.25
CA PRO A 8 -6.69 -1.95 7.51
C PRO A 8 -5.84 -0.67 7.54
N LYS A 9 -6.09 0.21 8.52
CA LYS A 9 -5.31 1.45 8.72
C LYS A 9 -4.09 1.25 9.62
N GLU A 10 -3.92 0.06 10.17
CA GLU A 10 -2.82 -0.28 11.07
C GLU A 10 -2.43 -1.75 10.95
N GLY A 11 -1.22 -2.06 11.42
CA GLY A 11 -0.71 -3.42 11.49
C GLY A 11 0.60 -3.52 12.27
N PRO A 12 1.02 -4.74 12.65
CA PRO A 12 2.19 -4.95 13.49
C PRO A 12 3.51 -4.56 12.82
N LEU A 13 4.50 -4.16 13.62
CA LEU A 13 5.87 -3.85 13.15
C LEU A 13 6.53 -5.00 12.38
N ASN A 14 6.13 -6.25 12.65
CA ASN A 14 6.66 -7.44 11.98
C ASN A 14 6.13 -7.62 10.54
N GLY A 15 5.23 -6.75 10.07
CA GLY A 15 4.61 -6.87 8.76
C GLY A 15 3.55 -7.97 8.71
N GLY A 16 3.32 -8.53 7.52
CA GLY A 16 2.33 -9.60 7.31
C GLY A 16 0.88 -9.11 7.21
N THR A 17 0.64 -7.80 7.26
CA THR A 17 -0.70 -7.22 7.14
C THR A 17 -1.14 -7.21 5.68
N LYS A 18 -2.21 -7.93 5.35
CA LYS A 18 -2.84 -7.89 4.03
C LYS A 18 -3.63 -6.59 3.88
N LEU A 19 -3.10 -5.67 3.09
CA LEU A 19 -3.67 -4.35 2.81
C LEU A 19 -4.48 -4.37 1.51
N THR A 20 -5.69 -3.83 1.58
CA THR A 20 -6.52 -3.49 0.43
C THR A 20 -6.38 -2.00 0.14
N ILE A 21 -5.94 -1.68 -1.07
CA ILE A 21 -5.77 -0.32 -1.57
C ILE A 21 -6.86 -0.07 -2.61
N ARG A 22 -7.63 1.01 -2.43
CA ARG A 22 -8.72 1.42 -3.31
C ARG A 22 -8.41 2.78 -3.93
N GLY A 23 -8.86 2.99 -5.16
CA GLY A 23 -8.53 4.20 -5.89
C GLY A 23 -9.06 4.22 -7.31
N GLN A 24 -8.46 5.08 -8.13
CA GLN A 24 -8.72 5.18 -9.57
C GLN A 24 -7.39 5.20 -10.32
N ASN A 25 -7.38 4.59 -11.51
CA ASN A 25 -6.21 4.53 -12.38
C ASN A 25 -4.97 3.99 -11.66
N LEU A 26 -5.13 2.94 -10.84
CA LEU A 26 -4.05 2.32 -10.04
C LEU A 26 -3.12 1.41 -10.86
N GLY A 27 -3.24 1.43 -12.19
CA GLY A 27 -2.56 0.56 -13.14
C GLY A 27 -3.54 0.05 -14.19
N ARG A 28 -3.09 -0.11 -15.43
CA ARG A 28 -3.87 -0.75 -16.50
C ARG A 28 -3.87 -2.28 -16.37
N ASN A 29 -2.75 -2.81 -15.91
CA ASN A 29 -2.48 -4.21 -15.58
C ASN A 29 -1.44 -4.26 -14.46
N LYS A 30 -0.97 -5.45 -14.09
CA LYS A 30 0.02 -5.62 -13.03
C LYS A 30 1.37 -4.98 -13.42
N GLU A 31 1.78 -5.13 -14.67
CA GLU A 31 3.08 -4.69 -15.20
C GLU A 31 3.19 -3.16 -15.26
N ASP A 32 2.06 -2.46 -15.41
CA ASP A 32 2.00 -1.00 -15.34
C ASP A 32 2.30 -0.47 -13.94
N VAL A 33 2.15 -1.28 -12.88
CA VAL A 33 2.49 -0.87 -11.51
C VAL A 33 3.98 -1.10 -11.25
N ILE A 34 4.74 -0.01 -11.28
CA ILE A 34 6.20 -0.02 -11.14
C ILE A 34 6.67 0.35 -9.73
N GLY A 35 5.77 0.81 -8.86
CA GLY A 35 6.09 1.14 -7.48
C GLY A 35 4.89 1.00 -6.55
N LEU A 36 5.13 0.42 -5.37
CA LEU A 36 4.13 0.33 -4.31
C LEU A 36 4.80 0.42 -2.94
N TYR A 37 4.43 1.44 -2.17
CA TYR A 37 5.07 1.75 -0.90
C TYR A 37 4.04 1.96 0.21
N VAL A 38 4.28 1.39 1.39
CA VAL A 38 3.49 1.59 2.61
C VAL A 38 4.38 2.20 3.68
N CYS A 39 4.10 3.44 4.10
CA CYS A 39 4.97 4.20 5.02
C CYS A 39 6.42 4.32 4.53
N GLY A 40 6.62 4.35 3.21
CA GLY A 40 7.94 4.33 2.57
C GLY A 40 8.57 2.93 2.43
N SER A 41 7.98 1.87 3.00
CA SER A 41 8.43 0.49 2.80
C SER A 41 8.03 -0.02 1.42
N ASN A 42 8.98 -0.50 0.61
CA ASN A 42 8.69 -1.07 -0.70
C ASN A 42 8.06 -2.47 -0.58
N VAL A 43 6.79 -2.57 -0.95
CA VAL A 43 5.98 -3.80 -0.91
C VAL A 43 5.53 -4.25 -2.31
N LEU A 44 6.13 -3.71 -3.38
CA LEU A 44 5.77 -4.08 -4.75
C LEU A 44 5.87 -5.58 -5.03
N SER A 45 6.84 -6.26 -4.39
CA SER A 45 7.02 -7.71 -4.52
C SER A 45 5.83 -8.54 -4.02
N SER A 46 4.96 -7.98 -3.15
CA SER A 46 3.75 -8.64 -2.64
C SER A 46 2.47 -8.16 -3.34
N LEU A 47 2.59 -7.43 -4.45
CA LEU A 47 1.45 -6.90 -5.19
C LEU A 47 0.60 -8.02 -5.81
N GLU A 48 -0.67 -8.03 -5.40
CA GLU A 48 -1.79 -8.72 -6.01
C GLU A 48 -2.64 -7.67 -6.76
N TYR A 49 -2.52 -7.62 -8.10
CA TYR A 49 -3.36 -6.75 -8.93
C TYR A 49 -4.74 -7.36 -9.10
N ILE A 50 -5.79 -6.66 -8.68
CA ILE A 50 -7.18 -7.10 -8.84
C ILE A 50 -7.85 -6.37 -10.00
N SER A 51 -7.72 -5.04 -10.05
CA SER A 51 -8.19 -4.20 -11.14
C SER A 51 -7.61 -2.78 -11.04
N SER A 52 -7.91 -1.92 -12.00
CA SER A 52 -7.46 -0.52 -12.04
C SER A 52 -7.98 0.35 -10.89
N ASN A 53 -8.89 -0.16 -10.06
CA ASN A 53 -9.42 0.52 -8.87
C ASN A 53 -9.08 -0.19 -7.55
N LYS A 54 -8.45 -1.37 -7.60
CA LYS A 54 -8.19 -2.19 -6.41
C LYS A 54 -6.89 -2.96 -6.53
N LEU A 55 -5.99 -2.70 -5.58
CA LEU A 55 -4.77 -3.48 -5.38
C LEU A 55 -4.78 -4.12 -4.01
N ILE A 56 -4.07 -5.22 -3.88
CA ILE A 56 -3.80 -5.88 -2.62
C ILE A 56 -2.29 -6.03 -2.46
N CYS A 57 -1.77 -5.87 -1.25
CA CYS A 57 -0.38 -6.17 -0.93
C CYS A 57 -0.22 -6.62 0.51
N THR A 58 0.94 -7.17 0.83
CA THR A 58 1.29 -7.58 2.21
C THR A 58 2.44 -6.71 2.72
N THR A 59 2.27 -6.12 3.91
CA THR A 59 3.33 -5.31 4.55
C THR A 59 4.54 -6.17 4.91
N LYS A 60 5.71 -5.54 4.91
CA LYS A 60 6.96 -6.12 5.40
C LYS A 60 7.28 -5.57 6.79
N PRO A 61 8.21 -6.19 7.53
CA PRO A 61 8.74 -5.59 8.75
C PRO A 61 9.16 -4.14 8.51
N TRP A 62 8.72 -3.22 9.36
CA TRP A 62 9.00 -1.80 9.21
C TRP A 62 9.02 -1.06 10.55
N LYS A 63 9.53 0.18 10.52
CA LYS A 63 9.59 1.05 11.70
C LYS A 63 8.19 1.48 12.13
N ALA A 64 8.03 1.68 13.44
CA ALA A 64 6.81 2.22 14.02
C ALA A 64 6.48 3.61 13.46
N GLY A 65 5.19 3.91 13.38
CA GLY A 65 4.67 5.21 12.99
C GLY A 65 3.73 5.17 11.79
N SER A 66 3.13 6.33 11.54
CA SER A 66 2.18 6.55 10.46
C SER A 66 2.85 7.06 9.19
N GLY A 67 2.32 6.66 8.03
CA GLY A 67 2.77 7.15 6.74
C GLY A 67 1.77 6.86 5.63
N ASN A 68 1.91 7.56 4.52
CA ASN A 68 1.05 7.36 3.36
C ASN A 68 1.36 6.04 2.64
N VAL A 69 0.38 5.58 1.89
CA VAL A 69 0.52 4.55 0.86
C VAL A 69 0.68 5.25 -0.47
N SER A 70 1.69 4.88 -1.26
CA SER A 70 1.88 5.45 -2.60
C SER A 70 1.99 4.36 -3.64
N VAL A 71 1.35 4.60 -4.78
CA VAL A 71 1.34 3.72 -5.96
C VAL A 71 1.96 4.50 -7.12
N GLU A 72 2.89 3.88 -7.82
CA GLU A 72 3.52 4.43 -9.01
C GLU A 72 3.23 3.53 -10.19
N THR A 73 2.75 4.16 -11.25
CA THR A 73 2.38 3.49 -12.50
C THR A 73 3.21 4.04 -13.64
N GLN A 74 3.63 3.21 -14.58
CA GLN A 74 4.36 3.65 -15.77
C GLN A 74 3.53 4.65 -16.60
N SER A 75 2.22 4.39 -16.73
CA SER A 75 1.32 5.21 -17.54
C SER A 75 0.81 6.49 -16.87
N GLY A 76 0.75 6.53 -15.53
CA GLY A 76 0.07 7.60 -14.78
C GLY A 76 0.91 8.28 -13.70
N GLY A 77 2.20 7.97 -13.59
CA GLY A 77 3.11 8.52 -12.59
C GLY A 77 2.80 8.06 -11.16
N ARG A 78 3.18 8.88 -10.17
CA ARG A 78 3.04 8.56 -8.74
C ARG A 78 1.78 9.18 -8.13
N GLY A 79 1.07 8.37 -7.36
CA GLY A 79 -0.13 8.73 -6.58
C GLY A 79 0.10 8.42 -5.11
N VAL A 80 -0.37 9.30 -4.23
CA VAL A 80 -0.21 9.20 -2.77
C VAL A 80 -1.59 9.18 -2.13
N SER A 81 -1.79 8.34 -1.12
CA SER A 81 -3.03 8.24 -0.37
C SER A 81 -3.25 9.45 0.52
N LEU A 82 -4.50 9.91 0.61
CA LEU A 82 -4.90 10.93 1.58
C LEU A 82 -4.93 10.39 3.01
N VAL A 83 -5.20 9.08 3.16
CA VAL A 83 -5.19 8.38 4.44
C VAL A 83 -3.82 7.76 4.72
N GLN A 84 -3.49 7.59 5.99
CA GLN A 84 -2.25 6.96 6.44
C GLN A 84 -2.50 5.53 6.90
N PHE A 85 -1.45 4.71 6.80
CA PHE A 85 -1.31 3.43 7.49
C PHE A 85 -0.37 3.63 8.68
N CYS A 86 -0.58 2.93 9.80
CA CYS A 86 0.27 2.99 10.99
C CYS A 86 0.87 1.62 11.33
N PHE A 87 2.19 1.56 11.42
CA PHE A 87 2.89 0.44 12.01
C PHE A 87 2.89 0.58 13.54
N VAL A 88 2.25 -0.35 14.23
CA VAL A 88 2.07 -0.35 15.69
C VAL A 88 2.78 -1.54 16.33
N ASN A 89 3.18 -1.38 17.58
CA ASN A 89 3.61 -2.52 18.38
C ASN A 89 2.42 -3.47 18.59
N PRO A 90 2.64 -4.80 18.54
CA PRO A 90 1.61 -5.72 18.97
C PRO A 90 1.21 -5.37 20.42
N PRO A 91 -0.08 -5.47 20.77
CA PRO A 91 -0.50 -5.29 22.15
C PRO A 91 0.30 -6.24 23.05
N GLN A 92 0.94 -5.70 24.09
CA GLN A 92 1.57 -6.52 25.11
C GLN A 92 0.45 -7.09 25.98
N VAL A 93 0.26 -8.41 25.90
CA VAL A 93 -0.61 -9.18 26.80
C VAL A 93 0.16 -9.63 28.03
#